data_AF-A0A6J7D665-F1
#
_entry.id   AF-A0A6J7D665-F1
#
_cell.length_a   1.000
_cell.length_b   1.000
_cell.length_c   1.000
_cell.angle_alpha   90.00
_cell.angle_beta   90.00
_cell.angle_gamma   90.00
#
_symmetry.space_group_name_H-M   'P 1'
#
loop_
_entity.id
_entity.type
_entity.pdbx_description
1 polymer ?
#
loop_
_entity_poly.entity_id
_entity_poly.type
_entity_poly.pdbx_seq_one_letter_code
_entity_poly.pdbx_strand_id
1 'polypeptide(L)'
;MRRVLATIAVSTVLGLTFGSVVPAMASTDSLATKKKCDQSALAAYNAHQDATRAIVMAFKTVIDSAKVTYLAARQSGTASIRKTAKAKYEAALINAHLMRASALSALGKAPRPPQGCKENELHSQ
;
A
#
# COMPACT_ATOMS: atom_id res chain seq x y z
N MET A 1 29.47 -18.06 30.58
CA MET A 1 29.35 -16.99 29.56
C MET A 1 29.44 -17.64 28.19
N ARG A 2 28.32 -17.73 27.45
CA ARG A 2 28.27 -18.31 26.10
C ARG A 2 27.89 -17.21 25.11
N ARG A 3 28.81 -16.90 24.19
CA ARG A 3 28.50 -16.19 22.94
C ARG A 3 27.95 -17.22 21.97
N VAL A 4 26.79 -16.96 21.37
CA VAL A 4 26.32 -17.68 20.19
C VAL A 4 25.78 -16.64 19.21
N LEU A 5 26.55 -16.40 18.15
CA LEU A 5 26.05 -15.80 16.91
C LEU A 5 25.02 -16.77 16.33
N ALA A 6 23.80 -16.30 16.09
CA ALA A 6 22.80 -17.04 15.31
C ALA A 6 22.66 -16.36 13.95
N THR A 7 23.40 -16.90 12.98
CA THR A 7 23.21 -16.69 11.55
C THR A 7 21.84 -17.24 11.17
N ILE A 8 20.87 -16.39 10.83
CA ILE A 8 19.59 -16.87 10.30
C ILE A 8 19.76 -17.02 8.79
N ALA A 9 19.87 -18.28 8.38
CA ALA A 9 19.90 -18.73 7.01
C ALA A 9 18.57 -18.41 6.31
N VAL A 10 18.69 -17.79 5.13
CA VAL A 10 17.61 -17.72 4.14
C VAL A 10 17.44 -19.12 3.55
N SER A 11 16.22 -19.66 3.58
CA SER A 11 15.88 -20.89 2.86
C SER A 11 14.48 -20.79 2.29
N THR A 12 14.42 -20.48 1.00
CA THR A 12 13.28 -20.72 0.12
C THR A 12 13.16 -22.21 -0.16
N VAL A 13 11.98 -22.81 0.03
CA VAL A 13 11.60 -24.04 -0.71
C VAL A 13 10.13 -23.98 -1.12
N LEU A 14 9.98 -24.08 -2.43
CA LEU A 14 8.79 -24.31 -3.25
C LEU A 14 8.00 -25.56 -2.78
N GLY A 15 6.67 -25.46 -2.66
CA GLY A 15 5.81 -26.60 -2.35
C GLY A 15 4.48 -26.53 -3.09
N LEU A 16 4.42 -27.18 -4.26
CA LEU A 16 3.20 -27.54 -4.97
C LEU A 16 2.51 -28.70 -4.23
N THR A 17 1.27 -28.50 -3.78
CA THR A 17 0.38 -29.61 -3.40
C THR A 17 -0.98 -29.44 -4.04
N PHE A 18 -1.25 -30.31 -5.02
CA PHE A 18 -2.59 -30.67 -5.49
C PHE A 18 -3.31 -31.48 -4.39
N GLY A 19 -4.58 -31.19 -4.15
CA GLY A 19 -5.45 -31.96 -3.24
C GLY A 19 -6.93 -31.65 -3.45
N SER A 20 -7.61 -32.55 -4.19
CA SER A 20 -9.01 -33.05 -4.16
C SER A 20 -9.91 -32.54 -3.01
N VAL A 21 -11.24 -32.38 -3.03
CA VAL A 21 -12.42 -32.73 -3.87
C VAL A 21 -13.65 -32.07 -3.20
N VAL A 22 -14.62 -31.49 -3.94
CA VAL A 22 -16.08 -31.56 -3.65
C VAL A 22 -16.85 -31.21 -4.95
N PRO A 23 -17.79 -32.04 -5.45
CA PRO A 23 -18.75 -31.59 -6.45
C PRO A 23 -19.78 -30.71 -5.75
N ALA A 24 -19.82 -29.42 -6.09
CA ALA A 24 -20.84 -28.51 -5.62
C ALA A 24 -22.18 -28.87 -6.29
N MET A 25 -22.99 -29.68 -5.63
CA MET A 25 -24.43 -29.68 -5.83
C MET A 25 -25.06 -28.82 -4.75
N ALA A 26 -25.60 -27.67 -5.16
CA ALA A 26 -26.65 -26.99 -4.43
C ALA A 26 -27.57 -26.32 -5.46
N SER A 27 -28.73 -26.95 -5.63
CA SER A 27 -29.87 -26.42 -6.37
C SER A 27 -30.47 -25.21 -5.66
N THR A 28 -30.99 -24.28 -6.48
CA THR A 28 -32.16 -23.42 -6.26
C THR A 28 -32.28 -22.64 -4.94
N ASP A 29 -32.26 -21.30 -5.02
CA ASP A 29 -33.50 -20.54 -4.88
C ASP A 29 -33.29 -19.05 -5.19
N SER A 30 -34.07 -18.57 -6.16
CA SER A 30 -34.20 -17.15 -6.49
C SER A 30 -35.08 -16.46 -5.44
N LEU A 31 -34.54 -16.26 -4.25
CA LEU A 31 -35.15 -15.44 -3.21
C LEU A 31 -34.39 -14.13 -3.10
N ALA A 32 -35.10 -13.03 -3.33
CA ALA A 32 -34.65 -11.66 -3.07
C ALA A 32 -34.30 -11.49 -1.58
N THR A 33 -33.13 -12.00 -1.19
CA THR A 33 -32.54 -11.79 0.12
C THR A 33 -31.95 -10.39 0.10
N LYS A 34 -32.46 -9.50 0.97
CA LYS A 34 -31.74 -8.28 1.33
C LYS A 34 -30.29 -8.69 1.63
N LYS A 35 -29.34 -8.31 0.76
CA LYS A 35 -27.92 -8.63 0.97
C LYS A 35 -27.53 -8.04 2.31
N LYS A 36 -27.30 -8.91 3.30
CA LYS A 36 -26.68 -8.51 4.57
C LYS A 36 -25.26 -8.03 4.23
N CYS A 37 -24.83 -6.94 4.85
CA CYS A 37 -23.49 -6.41 4.65
C CYS A 37 -22.44 -7.49 4.98
N ASP A 38 -21.57 -7.78 4.04
CA ASP A 38 -20.43 -8.66 4.24
C ASP A 38 -19.31 -7.89 4.95
N GLN A 39 -19.24 -8.06 6.27
CA GLN A 39 -18.28 -7.40 7.14
C GLN A 39 -16.82 -7.75 6.79
N SER A 40 -16.57 -8.95 6.25
CA SER A 40 -15.22 -9.35 5.84
C SER A 40 -14.78 -8.62 4.58
N ALA A 41 -15.69 -8.46 3.61
CA ALA A 41 -15.46 -7.68 2.40
C ALA A 41 -15.33 -6.17 2.70
N LEU A 42 -16.08 -5.66 3.67
CA LEU A 42 -15.99 -4.27 4.13
C LEU A 42 -14.63 -3.98 4.78
N ALA A 43 -14.16 -4.84 5.69
CA ALA A 43 -12.86 -4.68 6.32
C ALA A 43 -11.71 -4.72 5.29
N ALA A 44 -11.77 -5.65 4.33
CA ALA A 44 -10.78 -5.74 3.25
C ALA A 44 -10.77 -4.50 2.35
N TYR A 45 -11.96 -3.97 2.01
CA TYR A 45 -12.10 -2.76 1.21
C TYR A 45 -11.53 -1.54 1.94
N ASN A 46 -11.89 -1.34 3.21
CA ASN A 46 -11.42 -0.23 4.02
C ASN A 46 -9.90 -0.30 4.25
N ALA A 47 -9.37 -1.49 4.58
CA ALA A 47 -7.93 -1.69 4.73
C ALA A 47 -7.15 -1.35 3.46
N HIS A 48 -7.70 -1.67 2.27
CA HIS A 48 -7.09 -1.29 1.00
C HIS A 48 -7.12 0.23 0.77
N GLN A 49 -8.22 0.91 1.13
CA GLN A 49 -8.32 2.38 1.06
C GLN A 49 -7.34 3.06 2.01
N ASP A 50 -7.23 2.58 3.24
CA ASP A 50 -6.29 3.10 4.24
C ASP A 50 -4.85 2.89 3.80
N ALA A 51 -4.52 1.71 3.29
CA ALA A 51 -3.20 1.44 2.74
C ALA A 51 -2.88 2.36 1.56
N THR A 52 -3.83 2.59 0.66
CA THR A 52 -3.68 3.53 -0.47
C THR A 52 -3.45 4.96 0.03
N ARG A 53 -4.21 5.41 1.04
CA ARG A 53 -4.06 6.72 1.66
C ARG A 53 -2.70 6.87 2.36
N ALA A 54 -2.28 5.86 3.12
CA ALA A 54 -1.00 5.82 3.82
C ALA A 54 0.17 5.90 2.83
N ILE A 55 0.10 5.15 1.72
CA ILE A 55 1.04 5.23 0.59
C ILE A 55 1.13 6.67 0.09
N VAL A 56 0.01 7.30 -0.28
CA VAL A 56 -0.02 8.68 -0.79
C VAL A 56 0.58 9.68 0.23
N MET A 57 0.23 9.54 1.51
CA MET A 57 0.74 10.40 2.58
C MET A 57 2.25 10.26 2.76
N ALA A 58 2.79 9.03 2.74
CA ALA A 58 4.23 8.79 2.88
C ALA A 58 5.03 9.49 1.78
N PHE A 59 4.57 9.43 0.52
CA PHE A 59 5.23 10.13 -0.59
C PHE A 59 5.16 11.65 -0.46
N LYS A 60 4.01 12.17 -0.02
CA LYS A 60 3.86 13.60 0.23
C LYS A 60 4.88 14.09 1.26
N THR A 61 5.07 13.36 2.35
CA THR A 61 6.07 13.68 3.39
C THR A 61 7.49 13.73 2.84
N VAL A 62 7.87 12.78 1.98
CA VAL A 62 9.21 12.76 1.35
C VAL A 62 9.41 13.99 0.45
N ILE A 63 8.42 14.32 -0.37
CA ILE A 63 8.46 15.50 -1.25
C ILE A 63 8.53 16.80 -0.44
N ASP A 64 7.70 16.91 0.61
CA ASP A 64 7.66 18.10 1.45
C ASP A 64 9.00 18.31 2.19
N SER A 65 9.62 17.24 2.70
CA SER A 65 10.96 17.28 3.30
C SER A 65 12.05 17.74 2.31
N ALA A 66 12.03 17.19 1.08
CA ALA A 66 12.94 17.61 0.02
C ALA A 66 12.72 19.08 -0.38
N LYS A 67 11.46 19.53 -0.40
CA LYS A 67 11.08 20.91 -0.70
C LYS A 67 11.60 21.88 0.36
N VAL A 68 11.45 21.57 1.65
CA VAL A 68 12.00 22.39 2.74
C VAL A 68 13.51 22.56 2.58
N THR A 69 14.22 21.46 2.30
CA THR A 69 15.67 21.49 2.09
C THR A 69 16.06 22.35 0.88
N TYR A 70 15.32 22.25 -0.22
CA TYR A 70 15.52 23.07 -1.41
C TYR A 70 15.28 24.57 -1.14
N LEU A 71 14.21 24.90 -0.42
CA LEU A 71 13.88 26.28 -0.06
C LEU A 71 14.96 26.90 0.85
N ALA A 72 15.45 26.15 1.84
CA ALA A 72 16.57 26.59 2.68
C ALA A 72 17.84 26.82 1.86
N ALA A 73 18.18 25.90 0.95
CA ALA A 73 19.34 26.05 0.09
C ALA A 73 19.21 27.20 -0.93
N ARG A 74 18.00 27.53 -1.39
CA ARG A 74 17.76 28.69 -2.26
C ARG A 74 18.12 30.02 -1.61
N GLN A 75 18.03 30.11 -0.29
CA GLN A 75 18.41 31.30 0.47
C GLN A 75 19.94 31.43 0.63
N SER A 76 20.71 30.40 0.27
CA SER A 76 22.16 30.47 0.27
C SER A 76 22.70 31.41 -0.81
N GLY A 77 23.69 32.23 -0.47
CA GLY A 77 24.46 33.04 -1.42
C GLY A 77 25.32 32.21 -2.38
N THR A 78 25.63 30.96 -2.04
CA THR A 78 26.55 30.10 -2.81
C THR A 78 25.85 29.38 -3.95
N ALA A 79 26.29 29.62 -5.20
CA ALA A 79 25.68 29.04 -6.40
C ALA A 79 25.76 27.51 -6.48
N SER A 80 26.86 26.91 -6.01
CA SER A 80 27.03 25.44 -5.99
C SER A 80 26.01 24.78 -5.08
N ILE A 81 25.75 25.34 -3.90
CA ILE A 81 24.73 24.85 -2.95
C ILE A 81 23.35 24.85 -3.59
N ARG A 82 22.97 25.94 -4.29
CA ARG A 82 21.69 26.04 -5.00
C ARG A 82 21.56 24.99 -6.11
N LYS A 83 22.61 24.79 -6.92
CA LYS A 83 22.63 23.81 -8.02
C LYS A 83 22.49 22.38 -7.47
N THR A 84 23.26 22.05 -6.44
CA THR A 84 23.20 20.73 -5.78
C THR A 84 21.83 20.47 -5.14
N ALA A 85 21.26 21.47 -4.47
CA ALA A 85 19.93 21.33 -3.85
C ALA A 85 18.83 21.14 -4.88
N LYS A 86 18.89 21.83 -6.04
CA LYS A 86 17.97 21.60 -7.15
C LYS A 86 18.04 20.17 -7.67
N ALA A 87 19.25 19.67 -7.93
CA ALA A 87 19.45 18.29 -8.40
C ALA A 87 18.95 17.25 -7.37
N LYS A 88 19.21 17.47 -6.07
CA LYS A 88 18.70 16.61 -5.00
C LYS A 88 17.18 16.63 -4.91
N TYR A 89 16.55 17.79 -5.10
CA TYR A 89 15.10 17.92 -5.11
C TYR A 89 14.48 17.18 -6.31
N GLU A 90 15.03 17.35 -7.51
CA GLU A 90 14.58 16.64 -8.71
C GLU A 90 14.74 15.11 -8.58
N ALA A 91 15.86 14.64 -8.04
CA ALA A 91 16.07 13.23 -7.76
C ALA A 91 15.08 12.68 -6.71
N ALA A 92 14.78 13.46 -5.66
CA ALA A 92 13.79 13.08 -4.66
C ALA A 92 12.37 12.97 -5.25
N LEU A 93 11.99 13.86 -6.18
CA LEU A 93 10.72 13.76 -6.89
C LEU A 93 10.63 12.48 -7.71
N ILE A 94 11.66 12.17 -8.50
CA ILE A 94 11.70 10.95 -9.33
C ILE A 94 11.61 9.70 -8.45
N ASN A 95 12.42 9.62 -7.40
CA ASN A 95 12.41 8.49 -6.49
C ASN A 95 11.07 8.34 -5.78
N ALA A 96 10.46 9.43 -5.31
CA ALA A 96 9.13 9.40 -4.71
C ALA A 96 8.05 8.90 -5.69
N HIS A 97 8.11 9.33 -6.95
CA HIS A 97 7.19 8.83 -7.98
C HIS A 97 7.37 7.34 -8.28
N LEU A 98 8.61 6.87 -8.40
CA LEU A 98 8.90 5.45 -8.64
C LEU A 98 8.47 4.58 -7.46
N MET A 99 8.78 5.01 -6.23
CA MET A 99 8.35 4.31 -5.03
C MET A 99 6.83 4.30 -4.90
N ARG A 100 6.12 5.39 -5.27
CA ARG A 100 4.66 5.42 -5.31
C ARG A 100 4.09 4.43 -6.28
N ALA A 101 4.61 4.40 -7.51
CA ALA A 101 4.17 3.45 -8.53
C ALA A 101 4.41 2.00 -8.07
N SER A 102 5.58 1.71 -7.50
CA SER A 102 5.92 0.39 -6.98
C SER A 102 5.02 -0.01 -5.81
N ALA A 103 4.78 0.87 -4.84
CA ALA A 103 3.94 0.60 -3.69
C ALA A 103 2.47 0.37 -4.06
N LEU A 104 1.92 1.18 -4.99
CA LEU A 104 0.57 0.97 -5.50
C LEU A 104 0.45 -0.32 -6.30
N SER A 105 1.48 -0.70 -7.06
CA SER A 105 1.52 -1.98 -7.78
C SER A 105 1.55 -3.17 -6.82
N ALA A 106 2.36 -3.08 -5.74
CA ALA A 106 2.47 -4.12 -4.72
C ALA A 106 1.17 -4.32 -3.91
N LEU A 107 0.34 -3.28 -3.78
CA LEU A 107 -0.97 -3.37 -3.13
C LEU A 107 -1.94 -4.31 -3.88
N GLY A 108 -1.69 -4.52 -5.17
CA GLY A 108 -2.49 -5.41 -6.00
C GLY A 108 -3.83 -4.80 -6.42
N LYS A 109 -4.76 -5.66 -6.81
CA LYS A 109 -6.06 -5.23 -7.31
C LYS A 109 -6.97 -4.83 -6.15
N ALA A 110 -7.60 -3.66 -6.26
CA ALA A 110 -8.57 -3.20 -5.28
C ALA A 110 -9.71 -4.21 -5.08
N PRO A 111 -10.09 -4.55 -3.83
CA PRO A 111 -11.28 -5.31 -3.53
C PRO A 111 -12.52 -4.62 -4.11
N ARG A 112 -13.51 -5.42 -4.53
CA ARG A 112 -14.79 -4.85 -4.97
C ARG A 112 -15.49 -4.19 -3.77
N PRO A 113 -16.23 -3.08 -3.98
CA PRO A 113 -17.05 -2.51 -2.92
C PRO A 113 -18.01 -3.57 -2.36
N PRO A 114 -18.08 -3.72 -1.02
CA PRO A 114 -18.97 -4.68 -0.38
C PRO A 114 -20.44 -4.36 -0.72
N GLN A 115 -21.21 -5.40 -1.01
CA GLN A 115 -22.62 -5.25 -1.39
C GLN A 115 -23.53 -5.32 -0.16
N GLY A 116 -24.61 -4.54 -0.15
CA GLY A 116 -25.57 -4.53 0.96
C GLY A 116 -25.13 -3.76 2.20
N CYS A 117 -23.95 -3.14 2.19
CA CYS A 117 -23.50 -2.19 3.21
C CYS A 117 -23.99 -0.78 2.85
N LYS A 118 -24.34 0.03 3.85
CA LYS A 118 -24.71 1.45 3.61
C LYS A 118 -23.44 2.24 3.31
N GLU A 119 -23.50 3.24 2.42
CA GLU A 119 -22.35 4.09 2.05
C GLU A 119 -21.62 4.70 3.27
N ASN A 120 -22.34 4.96 4.35
CA ASN A 120 -21.80 5.49 5.58
C ASN A 120 -20.84 4.50 6.29
N GLU A 121 -21.01 3.20 6.11
CA GLU A 121 -20.16 2.15 6.71
C GLU A 121 -18.87 1.93 5.91
N LEU A 122 -18.84 2.26 4.60
CA LEU A 122 -17.66 2.20 3.74
C LEU A 122 -16.60 3.27 4.06
N HIS A 123 -16.97 4.29 4.82
CA HIS A 123 -16.10 5.41 5.15
C HIS A 123 -16.06 5.74 6.65
N SER A 124 -16.68 4.91 7.50
CA SER A 124 -16.65 5.08 8.96
C SER A 124 -15.30 4.60 9.50
N GLN A 125 -14.27 5.42 9.32
CA GLN A 125 -13.06 5.45 10.14
C GLN A 125 -12.71 6.89 10.48
#